data_AF-A0A7W8QWR7-F1
#
_entry.id   AF-A0A7W8QWR7-F1
#
_cell.length_a   1.000
_cell.length_b   1.000
_cell.length_c   1.000
_cell.angle_alpha   90.00
_cell.angle_beta   90.00
_cell.angle_gamma   90.00
#
_symmetry.space_group_name_H-M   'P 1'
#
loop_
_entity.id
_entity.type
_entity.pdbx_description
1 polymer ?
#
loop_
_entity_poly.entity_id
_entity_poly.type
_entity_poly.pdbx_seq_one_letter_code
_entity_poly.pdbx_strand_id
1 'polypeptide(L)'
;MHIALPIGKHNVLMANDIPEFMGKVNENEHRSKISINTESKDEADKLFNGLSVGGTIEMPITDSPWGSYFGMFRDKYGIEWMVEFNPTPLIPSLP
;
A
#
# COMPACT_ATOMS: atom_id res chain seq x y z
N MET A 1 -17.55 4.99 2.34
CA MET A 1 -17.73 3.98 1.29
C MET A 1 -16.36 3.45 0.88
N HIS A 2 -16.19 2.13 0.88
CA HIS A 2 -15.00 1.45 0.37
C HIS A 2 -15.43 0.45 -0.72
N ILE A 3 -14.71 0.43 -1.83
CA ILE A 3 -14.98 -0.45 -2.98
C ILE A 3 -13.67 -1.18 -3.31
N ALA A 4 -13.76 -2.49 -3.53
CA ALA A 4 -12.70 -3.33 -4.05
C ALA A 4 -13.24 -4.11 -5.25
N LEU A 5 -12.68 -3.87 -6.44
CA LEU A 5 -13.08 -4.48 -7.69
C LEU A 5 -11.92 -5.36 -8.22
N PRO A 6 -12.03 -6.69 -8.20
CA PRO A 6 -11.03 -7.56 -8.82
C PRO A 6 -10.94 -7.30 -10.32
N ILE A 7 -9.72 -7.10 -10.83
CA ILE A 7 -9.44 -6.94 -12.25
C ILE A 7 -8.44 -8.03 -12.66
N GLY A 8 -8.94 -9.06 -13.34
CA GLY A 8 -8.14 -10.25 -13.66
C GLY A 8 -7.89 -11.13 -12.43
N LYS A 9 -6.76 -11.86 -12.42
CA LYS A 9 -6.47 -12.89 -11.41
C LYS A 9 -5.74 -12.38 -10.17
N HIS A 10 -4.95 -11.31 -10.31
CA HIS A 10 -3.99 -10.88 -9.27
C HIS A 10 -4.13 -9.42 -8.86
N ASN A 11 -4.98 -8.64 -9.54
CA ASN A 11 -5.09 -7.21 -9.29
C ASN A 11 -6.48 -6.86 -8.75
N VAL A 12 -6.52 -5.84 -7.89
CA VAL A 12 -7.75 -5.28 -7.36
C VAL A 12 -7.67 -3.76 -7.48
N LEU A 13 -8.68 -3.15 -8.10
CA LEU A 13 -8.86 -1.71 -8.06
C LEU A 13 -9.62 -1.36 -6.79
N MET A 14 -9.01 -0.54 -5.93
CA MET A 14 -9.60 -0.09 -4.67
C MET A 14 -9.90 1.39 -4.72
N ALA A 15 -11.03 1.79 -4.15
CA ALA A 15 -11.43 3.18 -4.02
C ALA A 15 -12.19 3.41 -2.71
N ASN A 16 -11.98 4.54 -2.06
CA ASN A 16 -12.73 4.95 -0.89
C ASN A 16 -13.17 6.41 -1.01
N ASP A 17 -14.24 6.77 -0.29
CA ASP A 17 -14.55 8.17 -0.04
C ASP A 17 -13.75 8.71 1.15
N ILE A 18 -13.73 10.04 1.27
CA ILE A 18 -13.18 10.75 2.41
C ILE A 18 -14.37 11.42 3.10
N PRO A 19 -14.63 11.13 4.40
CA PRO A 19 -15.68 11.78 5.14
C PRO A 19 -15.52 13.30 5.18
N GLU A 20 -16.61 14.05 5.08
CA GLU A 20 -16.60 15.52 5.01
C GLU A 20 -15.86 16.19 6.18
N PHE A 21 -15.91 15.59 7.37
CA PHE A 21 -15.22 16.11 8.56
C PHE A 21 -13.69 16.07 8.47
N MET A 22 -13.11 15.31 7.54
CA MET A 22 -11.66 15.26 7.31
C MET A 22 -11.15 16.43 6.45
N GLY A 23 -12.05 17.32 6.01
CA GLY A 23 -11.70 18.55 5.31
C GLY A 23 -11.56 18.39 3.80
N LYS A 24 -11.18 19.49 3.14
CA LYS A 24 -10.96 19.51 1.69
C LYS A 24 -9.59 18.94 1.38
N VAL A 25 -9.64 17.98 0.48
CA VAL A 25 -8.50 17.33 -0.10
C VAL A 25 -7.73 18.27 -1.03
N ASN A 26 -6.40 18.24 -0.98
CA ASN A 26 -5.55 19.04 -1.86
C ASN A 26 -4.83 18.15 -2.91
N GLU A 27 -4.40 18.75 -4.03
CA GLU A 27 -3.75 18.01 -5.13
C GLU A 27 -2.40 17.37 -4.76
N ASN A 28 -1.79 17.74 -3.63
CA ASN A 28 -0.57 17.11 -3.11
C ASN A 28 -0.85 15.86 -2.26
N GLU A 29 -2.12 15.64 -1.88
CA GLU A 29 -2.61 14.50 -1.09
C GLU A 29 -3.47 13.55 -1.94
N HIS A 30 -3.70 13.89 -3.21
CA HIS A 30 -4.64 13.21 -4.09
C HIS A 30 -3.97 12.83 -5.39
N ARG A 31 -3.61 11.55 -5.52
CA ARG A 31 -3.49 10.83 -6.80
C ARG A 31 -3.09 9.39 -6.48
N SER A 32 -4.07 8.51 -6.29
CA SER A 32 -3.94 7.05 -6.41
C SER A 32 -2.67 6.39 -5.82
N LYS A 33 -2.82 5.70 -4.69
CA LYS A 33 -1.74 4.88 -4.14
C LYS A 33 -1.61 3.56 -4.90
N ILE A 34 -0.39 3.11 -5.12
CA ILE A 34 -0.11 1.75 -5.58
C ILE A 34 0.21 0.90 -4.35
N SER A 35 -0.60 -0.12 -4.10
CA SER A 35 -0.35 -1.09 -3.04
C SER A 35 0.20 -2.38 -3.63
N ILE A 36 1.36 -2.81 -3.15
CA ILE A 36 1.98 -4.08 -3.51
C ILE A 36 1.87 -5.01 -2.31
N ASN A 37 1.22 -6.16 -2.49
CA ASN A 37 1.29 -7.26 -1.55
C ASN A 37 2.39 -8.23 -2.00
N THR A 38 3.41 -8.45 -1.17
CA THR A 38 4.55 -9.30 -1.50
C THR A 38 4.39 -10.71 -0.92
N GLU A 39 5.16 -11.66 -1.44
CA GLU A 39 5.12 -13.06 -0.98
C GLU A 39 6.10 -13.32 0.18
N SER A 40 6.99 -12.38 0.48
CA SER A 40 7.96 -12.47 1.59
C SER A 40 8.39 -11.10 2.13
N LYS A 41 8.98 -11.09 3.33
CA LYS A 41 9.63 -9.90 3.92
C LYS A 41 10.84 -9.44 3.08
N ASP A 42 11.66 -10.37 2.59
CA ASP A 42 12.83 -10.04 1.76
C ASP A 42 12.43 -9.34 0.46
N GLU A 43 11.34 -9.78 -0.18
CA GLU A 43 10.78 -9.11 -1.35
C GLU A 43 10.26 -7.71 -0.99
N ALA A 44 9.56 -7.58 0.14
CA ALA A 44 9.07 -6.29 0.64
C ALA A 44 10.23 -5.30 0.86
N ASP A 45 11.29 -5.73 1.53
CA ASP A 45 12.49 -4.92 1.75
C ASP A 45 13.16 -4.52 0.44
N LYS A 46 13.28 -5.45 -0.50
CA LYS A 46 13.87 -5.18 -1.81
C LYS A 46 13.09 -4.11 -2.58
N LEU A 47 11.77 -4.24 -2.63
CA LEU A 47 10.90 -3.28 -3.32
C LEU A 47 10.89 -1.93 -2.62
N PHE A 48 10.74 -1.91 -1.29
CA PHE A 48 10.74 -0.68 -0.50
C PHE A 48 12.05 0.09 -0.66
N ASN A 49 13.19 -0.57 -0.47
CA ASN A 49 14.50 0.07 -0.58
C ASN A 49 14.82 0.53 -2.01
N GLY A 50 14.37 -0.20 -3.03
CA GLY A 50 14.62 0.13 -4.43
C GLY A 50 13.76 1.28 -4.95
N LEU A 51 12.46 1.27 -4.65
CA LEU A 51 11.50 2.25 -5.15
C LEU A 51 11.54 3.58 -4.37
N SER A 52 11.96 3.54 -3.10
CA SER A 52 12.04 4.75 -2.26
C SER A 52 13.27 5.62 -2.52
N VAL A 53 14.22 5.20 -3.37
CA VAL A 53 15.44 5.95 -3.66
C VAL A 53 15.14 7.35 -4.22
N GLY A 54 15.60 8.38 -3.51
CA GLY A 54 15.37 9.78 -3.87
C GLY A 54 13.94 10.26 -3.62
N GLY A 55 13.12 9.43 -2.97
CA GLY A 55 11.79 9.75 -2.50
C GLY A 55 11.77 10.26 -1.05
N THR A 56 10.56 10.32 -0.49
CA THR A 56 10.30 10.66 0.91
C THR A 56 9.65 9.49 1.60
N ILE A 57 10.28 9.00 2.68
CA ILE A 57 9.69 7.96 3.52
C ILE A 57 8.59 8.58 4.39
N GLU A 58 7.36 8.09 4.25
CA GLU A 58 6.23 8.51 5.08
C GLU A 58 6.11 7.59 6.30
N MET A 59 6.30 6.28 6.09
CA MET A 59 6.35 5.26 7.13
C MET A 59 7.46 4.26 6.80
N PRO A 60 8.49 4.13 7.64
CA PRO A 60 9.51 3.09 7.48
C PRO A 60 8.87 1.69 7.48
N ILE A 61 9.41 0.79 6.66
CA ILE A 61 8.93 -0.59 6.63
C ILE A 61 9.25 -1.29 7.95
N THR A 62 8.22 -1.82 8.62
CA THR A 62 8.35 -2.47 9.94
C THR A 62 7.18 -3.42 10.18
N ASP A 63 7.31 -4.28 11.19
CA ASP A 63 6.18 -5.04 11.72
C ASP A 63 5.11 -4.08 12.27
N SER A 64 3.90 -4.23 11.76
CA SER A 64 2.75 -3.41 12.10
C SER A 64 2.00 -3.98 13.32
N PRO A 65 1.28 -3.15 14.10
CA PRO A 65 0.48 -3.61 15.23
C PRO A 65 -0.62 -4.63 14.87
N TRP A 66 -1.00 -4.72 13.59
CA TRP A 66 -2.03 -5.64 13.08
C TRP A 66 -1.42 -6.90 12.43
N GLY A 67 -0.12 -7.14 12.59
CA GLY A 67 0.53 -8.41 12.25
C GLY A 67 1.01 -8.56 10.80
N SER A 68 1.01 -7.47 10.03
CA SER A 68 1.65 -7.43 8.71
C SER A 68 3.01 -6.72 8.77
N TYR A 69 3.82 -6.89 7.73
CA TYR A 69 5.06 -6.13 7.56
C TYR A 69 4.81 -5.05 6.51
N PHE A 70 4.81 -3.78 6.92
CA PHE A 70 4.21 -2.69 6.15
C PHE A 70 5.10 -1.44 6.11
N GLY A 71 5.15 -0.76 4.96
CA GLY A 71 5.80 0.52 4.78
C GLY A 71 5.11 1.39 3.73
N MET A 72 5.34 2.70 3.81
CA MET A 72 4.76 3.70 2.90
C MET A 72 5.78 4.79 2.56
N PHE A 73 5.85 5.16 1.29
CA PHE A 73 6.73 6.22 0.82
C PHE A 73 6.18 6.88 -0.44
N ARG A 74 6.67 8.07 -0.71
CA ARG A 74 6.50 8.76 -1.99
C ARG A 74 7.80 8.68 -2.78
N ASP A 75 7.76 8.17 -4.00
CA ASP A 75 8.97 8.08 -4.83
C ASP A 75 9.43 9.45 -5.37
N LYS A 76 10.58 9.49 -6.03
CA LYS A 76 11.16 10.72 -6.60
C LYS A 76 10.32 11.37 -7.72
N TYR A 77 9.31 10.66 -8.24
CA TYR A 77 8.38 11.15 -9.27
C TYR A 77 7.04 11.60 -8.65
N GLY A 78 6.88 11.47 -7.34
CA GLY A 78 5.68 11.87 -6.61
C GLY A 78 4.60 10.78 -6.52
N ILE A 79 4.91 9.52 -6.86
CA ILE A 79 3.96 8.41 -6.76
C ILE A 79 3.97 7.87 -5.33
N GLU A 80 2.79 7.66 -4.75
CA GLU A 80 2.63 7.08 -3.42
C GLU A 80 2.55 5.56 -3.48
N TRP A 81 3.39 4.90 -2.69
CA TRP A 81 3.53 3.45 -2.65
C TRP A 81 3.24 2.92 -1.24
N MET A 82 2.52 1.81 -1.19
CA MET A 82 2.33 0.99 -0.01
C MET A 82 2.91 -0.39 -0.32
N VAL A 83 3.82 -0.87 0.52
CA VAL A 83 4.41 -2.21 0.41
C VAL A 83 4.00 -2.99 1.64
N GLU A 84 3.38 -4.15 1.45
CA GLU A 84 2.89 -4.98 2.52
C GLU A 84 3.22 -6.45 2.27
N PHE A 85 3.80 -7.12 3.27
CA PHE A 85 3.80 -8.58 3.35
C PHE A 85 2.82 -8.99 4.46
N ASN A 86 1.79 -9.76 4.11
CA ASN A 86 0.89 -10.35 5.09
C ASN A 86 1.22 -11.84 5.27
N PRO A 87 1.75 -12.27 6.43
CA PRO A 87 2.05 -13.68 6.68
C PRO A 87 0.79 -14.55 6.78
N THR A 88 -0.38 -13.94 6.93
CA THR A 88 -1.67 -14.64 6.93
C THR A 88 -2.45 -14.27 5.67
N PRO A 89 -2.71 -15.22 4.75
CA PRO A 89 -3.44 -14.90 3.54
C PRO A 89 -4.86 -14.40 3.89
N LEU A 90 -5.28 -13.30 3.26
CA LEU A 90 -6.61 -12.69 3.41
C LEU A 90 -7.76 -13.63 2.99
N ILE A 91 -7.42 -14.76 2.37
CA ILE A 91 -8.34 -15.84 2.02
C ILE A 91 -7.78 -17.10 2.69
N PRO A 92 -8.48 -17.70 3.69
CA PRO A 92 -8.15 -19.02 4.17
C PRO A 92 -8.11 -19.96 2.97
N SER A 93 -7.08 -20.79 2.84
CA SER A 93 -7.05 -21.86 1.83
C SER A 93 -8.41 -22.56 1.84
N LEU A 94 -9.17 -22.44 0.75
CA LEU A 94 -10.41 -23.20 0.61
C LEU A 94 -10.04 -24.69 0.72
N PRO A 95 -10.84 -25.49 1.46
CA PRO A 95 -10.61 -26.93 1.59
C PRO A 95 -10.70 -27.64 0.23
#